data_AF-A0A5E7Y7L1-F1
#
_entry.id   AF-A0A5E7Y7L1-F1
#
_cell.length_a   1.000
_cell.length_b   1.000
_cell.length_c   1.000
_cell.angle_alpha   90.00
_cell.angle_beta   90.00
_cell.angle_gamma   90.00
#
_symmetry.space_group_name_H-M   'P 1'
#
loop_
_entity.id
_entity.type
_entity.pdbx_description
1 polymer ?
#
loop_
_entity_poly.entity_id
_entity_poly.type
_entity_poly.pdbx_seq_one_letter_code
_entity_poly.pdbx_strand_id
1 'polypeptide(L)'
;MPKITAVLKPVGIVCAALLASASPAFAHDAPAEAANKQIVLDFYQALNAADAAGTTKTQIPAIAEKYLSPDYVQHAEQLADLPGPGTARDKLVRMFQAMPAMKAMPAPRTIAVMAEGDRVMMLTARELPDPATGRLKQAYIFNMFRVKNAKLVEHWDVGTPTMPTPGAGAPPSQ
;
A
#
# COMPACT_ATOMS: atom_id res chain seq x y z
N MET A 1 -45.80 63.39 45.18
CA MET A 1 -45.32 63.58 43.78
C MET A 1 -44.13 62.64 43.55
N PRO A 2 -43.94 62.13 42.32
CA PRO A 2 -44.03 60.70 42.00
C PRO A 2 -42.74 59.89 42.14
N LYS A 3 -42.95 58.57 42.26
CA LYS A 3 -41.99 57.47 42.22
C LYS A 3 -41.37 57.34 40.82
N ILE A 4 -40.05 57.11 40.73
CA ILE A 4 -39.44 56.47 39.56
C ILE A 4 -38.59 55.30 40.05
N THR A 5 -39.12 54.12 39.82
CA THR A 5 -38.48 52.82 40.07
C THR A 5 -37.57 52.51 38.87
N ALA A 6 -36.25 52.47 39.07
CA ALA A 6 -35.34 51.95 38.06
C ALA A 6 -35.08 50.47 38.35
N VAL A 7 -35.77 49.58 37.63
CA VAL A 7 -35.49 48.14 37.63
C VAL A 7 -34.38 47.88 36.64
N LEU A 8 -33.17 47.65 37.15
CA LEU A 8 -32.03 47.16 36.37
C LEU A 8 -32.24 45.66 36.11
N LYS A 9 -32.51 45.27 34.85
CA LYS A 9 -32.54 43.86 34.46
C LYS A 9 -31.10 43.39 34.21
N PRO A 10 -30.59 42.35 34.89
CA PRO A 10 -29.32 41.75 34.51
C PRO A 10 -29.56 40.97 33.21
N VAL A 11 -28.95 41.42 32.12
CA VAL A 11 -28.79 40.61 30.91
C VAL A 11 -27.75 39.56 31.24
N GLY A 12 -28.21 38.36 31.59
CA GLY A 12 -27.35 37.20 31.76
C GLY A 12 -26.74 36.81 30.42
N ILE A 13 -25.44 37.05 30.26
CA ILE A 13 -24.66 36.48 29.17
C ILE A 13 -24.48 35.00 29.50
N VAL A 14 -25.30 34.14 28.90
CA VAL A 14 -25.05 32.69 28.87
C VAL A 14 -24.02 32.45 27.79
N CYS A 15 -22.74 32.37 28.18
CA CYS A 15 -21.71 31.79 27.33
C CYS A 15 -21.98 30.28 27.21
N ALA A 16 -22.71 29.90 26.17
CA ALA A 16 -22.76 28.50 25.75
C ALA A 16 -21.35 28.11 25.27
N ALA A 17 -20.62 27.36 26.10
CA ALA A 17 -19.39 26.73 25.69
C ALA A 17 -19.74 25.67 24.64
N LEU A 18 -19.56 26.00 23.37
CA LEU A 18 -19.55 25.02 22.28
C LEU A 18 -18.32 24.12 22.52
N LEU A 19 -18.55 22.97 23.16
CA LEU A 19 -17.61 21.85 23.09
C LEU A 19 -17.58 21.39 21.63
N ALA A 20 -16.66 21.96 20.85
CA ALA A 20 -16.29 21.41 19.57
C ALA A 20 -15.73 20.01 19.85
N SER A 21 -16.54 18.98 19.62
CA SER A 21 -16.09 17.61 19.54
C SER A 21 -15.16 17.51 18.34
N ALA A 22 -13.88 17.81 18.55
CA ALA A 22 -12.85 17.48 17.59
C ALA A 22 -12.88 15.96 17.42
N SER A 23 -13.22 15.49 16.23
CA SER A 23 -12.97 14.09 15.86
C SER A 23 -11.51 13.78 16.22
N PRO A 24 -11.20 12.61 16.80
CA PRO A 24 -9.81 12.25 17.00
C PRO A 24 -9.16 12.22 15.61
N ALA A 25 -8.32 13.22 15.32
CA ALA A 25 -7.28 13.03 14.34
C ALA A 25 -6.54 11.75 14.79
N PHE A 26 -6.30 10.81 13.87
CA PHE A 26 -5.52 9.63 14.19
C PHE A 26 -4.20 10.12 14.81
N ALA A 27 -4.01 9.84 16.10
CA ALA A 27 -2.79 10.22 16.77
C ALA A 27 -1.66 9.43 16.11
N HIS A 28 -0.67 10.13 15.54
CA HIS A 28 0.49 9.49 14.95
C HIS A 28 1.25 8.71 16.02
N ASP A 29 1.34 7.39 15.85
CA ASP A 29 2.21 6.52 16.64
C ASP A 29 3.50 6.30 15.84
N ALA A 30 4.43 7.24 15.98
CA ALA A 30 5.67 7.22 15.20
C ALA A 30 6.49 5.92 15.36
N PRO A 31 6.62 5.32 16.56
CA PRO A 31 7.23 4.01 16.72
C PRO A 31 6.50 2.88 15.96
N ALA A 32 5.17 2.77 16.10
CA ALA A 32 4.41 1.72 15.43
C ALA A 32 4.44 1.90 13.90
N GLU A 33 4.29 3.13 13.42
CA GLU A 33 4.41 3.49 12.00
C GLU A 33 5.81 3.17 11.45
N ALA A 34 6.87 3.43 12.21
CA ALA A 34 8.24 3.05 11.83
C ALA A 34 8.40 1.52 11.72
N ALA A 35 7.85 0.76 12.67
CA ALA A 35 7.87 -0.70 12.62
C ALA A 35 7.07 -1.23 11.41
N ASN A 36 5.91 -0.66 11.12
CA ASN A 36 5.09 -1.02 9.95
C ASN A 36 5.83 -0.76 8.64
N LYS A 37 6.51 0.40 8.52
CA LYS A 37 7.37 0.69 7.35
C LYS A 37 8.47 -0.34 7.18
N GLN A 38 9.11 -0.76 8.27
CA GLN A 38 10.19 -1.74 8.21
C GLN A 38 9.71 -3.10 7.69
N ILE A 39 8.52 -3.55 8.08
CA ILE A 39 7.94 -4.81 7.59
C ILE A 39 7.76 -4.77 6.06
N VAL A 40 7.25 -3.65 5.52
CA VAL A 40 7.11 -3.48 4.06
C VAL A 40 8.47 -3.48 3.38
N LEU A 41 9.43 -2.72 3.90
CA LEU A 41 10.79 -2.67 3.35
C LEU A 41 11.47 -4.04 3.35
N ASP A 42 11.37 -4.80 4.44
CA ASP A 42 11.95 -6.14 4.59
C ASP A 42 11.30 -7.15 3.64
N PHE A 43 10.00 -7.03 3.39
CA PHE A 43 9.29 -7.85 2.40
C PHE A 43 9.84 -7.63 0.99
N TYR A 44 9.95 -6.37 0.55
CA TYR A 44 10.51 -6.06 -0.76
C TYR A 44 12.01 -6.39 -0.86
N GLN A 45 12.78 -6.19 0.21
CA GLN A 45 14.18 -6.61 0.24
C GLN A 45 14.31 -8.12 0.02
N ALA A 46 13.48 -8.93 0.67
CA ALA A 46 13.48 -10.37 0.49
C ALA A 46 13.11 -10.78 -0.95
N LEU A 47 12.08 -10.16 -1.53
CA LEU A 47 11.70 -10.39 -2.93
C LEU A 47 12.83 -10.00 -3.90
N ASN A 48 13.41 -8.82 -3.73
CA ASN A 48 14.49 -8.32 -4.58
C ASN A 48 15.75 -9.18 -4.46
N ALA A 49 16.09 -9.65 -3.26
CA ALA A 49 17.22 -10.55 -3.04
C ALA A 49 17.01 -11.91 -3.73
N ALA A 50 15.80 -12.47 -3.63
CA ALA A 50 15.45 -13.71 -4.30
C ALA A 50 15.49 -13.56 -5.83
N ASP A 51 15.01 -12.42 -6.36
CA ASP A 51 15.04 -12.12 -7.80
C ASP A 51 16.46 -11.95 -8.32
N ALA A 52 17.30 -11.16 -7.63
CA ALA A 52 18.70 -10.96 -7.97
C ALA A 52 19.50 -12.29 -7.97
N ALA A 53 19.13 -13.22 -7.10
CA ALA A 53 19.72 -14.55 -7.05
C ALA A 53 19.10 -15.56 -8.03
N GLY A 54 18.03 -15.21 -8.75
CA GLY A 54 17.30 -16.13 -9.63
C GLY A 54 16.57 -17.26 -8.88
N THR A 55 16.23 -17.03 -7.61
CA THR A 55 15.65 -18.03 -6.69
C THR A 55 14.24 -17.68 -6.22
N THR A 56 13.59 -16.68 -6.82
CA THR A 56 12.22 -16.25 -6.44
C THR A 56 11.23 -17.41 -6.35
N LYS A 57 11.25 -18.34 -7.33
CA LYS A 57 10.34 -19.50 -7.35
C LYS A 57 10.46 -20.38 -6.12
N THR A 58 11.68 -20.59 -5.63
CA THR A 58 11.96 -21.47 -4.49
C THR A 58 11.77 -20.74 -3.17
N GLN A 59 12.06 -19.44 -3.12
CA GLN A 59 11.96 -18.64 -1.88
C GLN A 59 10.56 -18.07 -1.61
N ILE A 60 9.73 -17.86 -2.62
CA ILE A 60 8.43 -17.19 -2.43
C ILE A 60 7.51 -17.85 -1.39
N PRO A 61 7.44 -19.19 -1.20
CA PRO A 61 6.59 -19.75 -0.15
C PRO A 61 7.02 -19.29 1.25
N ALA A 62 8.33 -19.31 1.54
CA ALA A 62 8.89 -18.89 2.81
C ALA A 62 8.77 -17.37 3.03
N ILE A 63 8.97 -16.56 1.97
CA ILE A 63 8.77 -15.11 2.02
C ILE A 63 7.29 -14.81 2.31
N ALA A 64 6.36 -15.46 1.62
CA ALA A 64 4.94 -15.28 1.81
C ALA A 64 4.49 -15.71 3.21
N GLU A 65 5.06 -16.79 3.76
CA GLU A 65 4.80 -17.22 5.15
C GLU A 65 5.34 -16.22 6.16
N LYS A 66 6.54 -15.68 5.94
CA LYS A 66 7.16 -14.73 6.84
C LYS A 66 6.43 -13.38 6.89
N TYR A 67 5.96 -12.86 5.76
CA TYR A 67 5.46 -11.49 5.70
C TYR A 67 3.96 -11.35 5.46
N LEU A 68 3.31 -12.30 4.78
CA LEU A 68 1.88 -12.18 4.46
C LEU A 68 1.03 -12.93 5.50
N SER A 69 -0.11 -12.35 5.86
CA SER A 69 -1.12 -13.01 6.67
C SER A 69 -1.75 -14.19 5.92
N PRO A 70 -2.21 -15.26 6.61
CA PRO A 70 -3.10 -16.25 6.00
C PRO A 70 -4.36 -15.63 5.36
N ASP A 71 -4.88 -14.57 5.96
CA ASP A 71 -6.06 -13.82 5.48
C ASP A 71 -5.69 -12.64 4.56
N TYR A 72 -4.54 -12.71 3.89
CA TYR A 72 -4.07 -11.64 3.02
C TYR A 72 -5.05 -11.37 1.87
N VAL A 73 -5.28 -10.09 1.61
CA VAL A 73 -6.10 -9.60 0.49
C VAL A 73 -5.23 -8.84 -0.51
N GLN A 74 -5.33 -9.20 -1.78
CA GLN A 74 -4.66 -8.50 -2.88
C GLN A 74 -5.72 -7.80 -3.74
N HIS A 75 -5.61 -6.48 -3.86
CA HIS A 75 -6.41 -5.68 -4.79
C HIS A 75 -5.70 -5.55 -6.13
N ALA A 76 -5.63 -6.66 -6.86
CA ALA A 76 -5.17 -6.70 -8.24
C ALA A 76 -6.16 -7.52 -9.07
N GLU A 77 -6.75 -6.90 -10.08
CA GLU A 77 -7.76 -7.50 -10.95
C GLU A 77 -7.26 -8.83 -11.54
N GLN A 78 -5.99 -8.89 -11.93
CA GLN A 78 -5.36 -10.07 -12.51
C GLN A 78 -5.25 -11.22 -11.52
N LEU A 79 -5.12 -10.94 -10.21
CA LEU A 79 -5.07 -12.00 -9.20
C LEU A 79 -6.45 -12.62 -8.94
N ALA A 80 -7.53 -11.85 -9.15
CA ALA A 80 -8.89 -12.36 -9.06
C ALA A 80 -9.14 -13.44 -10.12
N ASP A 81 -8.66 -13.21 -11.35
CA ASP A 81 -8.84 -14.08 -12.51
C ASP A 81 -7.89 -15.28 -12.56
N LEU A 82 -6.87 -15.35 -11.68
CA LEU A 82 -5.96 -16.48 -11.65
C LEU A 82 -6.73 -17.79 -11.31
N PRO A 83 -6.61 -18.83 -12.15
CA PRO A 83 -7.32 -20.09 -11.96
C PRO A 83 -6.77 -20.89 -10.78
N GLY A 84 -7.59 -21.78 -10.24
CA GLY A 84 -7.24 -22.71 -9.18
C GLY A 84 -7.61 -22.23 -7.76
N PRO A 85 -7.75 -23.17 -6.82
CA PRO A 85 -8.29 -22.90 -5.48
C PRO A 85 -7.31 -22.16 -4.57
N GLY A 86 -7.81 -21.71 -3.42
CA GLY A 86 -7.00 -21.13 -2.34
C GLY A 86 -7.24 -19.64 -2.09
N THR A 87 -6.56 -19.13 -1.08
CA THR A 87 -6.57 -17.73 -0.67
C THR A 87 -5.84 -16.83 -1.68
N ALA A 88 -5.95 -15.51 -1.54
CA ALA A 88 -5.15 -14.59 -2.37
C ALA A 88 -3.64 -14.80 -2.16
N ARG A 89 -3.21 -15.16 -0.94
CA ARG A 89 -1.81 -15.53 -0.66
C ARG A 89 -1.39 -16.77 -1.47
N ASP A 90 -2.22 -17.80 -1.53
CA ASP A 90 -1.91 -19.02 -2.29
C ASP A 90 -1.82 -18.74 -3.79
N LYS A 91 -2.75 -17.93 -4.32
CA LYS A 91 -2.74 -17.49 -5.72
C LYS A 91 -1.47 -16.68 -6.04
N LEU A 92 -1.06 -15.76 -5.16
CA LEU A 92 0.16 -14.98 -5.32
C LEU A 92 1.40 -15.89 -5.35
N VAL A 93 1.53 -16.82 -4.40
CA VAL A 93 2.65 -17.78 -4.38
C VAL A 93 2.71 -18.58 -5.68
N ARG A 94 1.57 -19.11 -6.15
CA ARG A 94 1.50 -19.87 -7.40
C ARG A 94 1.89 -19.03 -8.61
N MET A 95 1.46 -17.77 -8.67
CA MET A 95 1.84 -16.82 -9.72
C MET A 95 3.37 -16.67 -9.80
N PHE A 96 4.03 -16.41 -8.66
CA PHE A 96 5.49 -16.29 -8.60
C PHE A 96 6.22 -17.58 -9.02
N GLN A 97 5.70 -18.75 -8.65
CA GLN A 97 6.27 -20.04 -9.07
C GLN A 97 6.12 -20.30 -10.57
N ALA A 98 5.01 -19.86 -11.16
CA ALA A 98 4.71 -20.03 -12.57
C ALA A 98 5.43 -19.03 -13.49
N MET A 99 5.86 -17.87 -12.96
CA MET A 99 6.52 -16.84 -13.78
C MET A 99 7.73 -17.40 -14.54
N PRO A 100 7.88 -17.11 -15.85
CA PRO A 100 9.05 -17.55 -16.61
C PRO A 100 10.32 -16.90 -16.05
N ALA A 101 11.47 -17.55 -16.25
CA ALA A 101 12.75 -16.93 -15.94
C ALA A 101 12.90 -15.67 -16.81
N MET A 102 12.92 -14.50 -16.17
CA MET A 102 13.12 -13.23 -16.85
C MET A 102 14.59 -12.84 -16.78
N LYS A 103 15.04 -12.03 -17.75
CA LYS A 103 16.36 -11.41 -17.66
C LYS A 103 16.37 -10.54 -16.39
N ALA A 104 17.40 -10.73 -15.56
CA ALA A 104 17.57 -9.94 -14.34
C ALA A 104 17.47 -8.45 -14.66
N MET A 105 16.51 -7.80 -14.05
CA MET A 105 16.35 -6.35 -14.10
C MET A 105 16.84 -5.75 -12.79
N PRO A 106 17.38 -4.53 -12.80
CA PRO A 106 17.64 -3.83 -11.56
C PRO A 106 16.37 -3.75 -10.70
N ALA A 107 16.55 -3.93 -9.39
CA ALA A 107 15.49 -3.75 -8.42
C ALA A 107 14.92 -2.32 -8.52
N PRO A 108 13.62 -2.12 -8.32
CA PRO A 108 13.04 -0.79 -8.26
C PRO A 108 13.69 0.06 -7.17
N ARG A 109 13.91 1.34 -7.45
CA ARG A 109 14.41 2.32 -6.49
C ARG A 109 13.26 2.82 -5.63
N THR A 110 13.38 2.69 -4.31
CA THR A 110 12.46 3.32 -3.37
C THR A 110 12.64 4.84 -3.39
N ILE A 111 11.54 5.56 -3.64
CA ILE A 111 11.50 7.03 -3.65
C ILE A 111 11.04 7.55 -2.29
N ALA A 112 9.95 6.99 -1.78
CA ALA A 112 9.34 7.41 -0.54
C ALA A 112 8.61 6.25 0.14
N VAL A 113 8.62 6.27 1.48
CA VAL A 113 7.82 5.38 2.32
C VAL A 113 7.17 6.21 3.41
N MET A 114 5.85 6.18 3.48
CA MET A 114 5.03 6.91 4.46
C MET A 114 4.12 5.93 5.18
N ALA A 115 3.77 6.24 6.42
CA ALA A 115 2.82 5.45 7.17
C ALA A 115 1.87 6.36 7.94
N GLU A 116 0.64 5.89 8.09
CA GLU A 116 -0.40 6.49 8.92
C GLU A 116 -1.14 5.34 9.62
N GLY A 117 -0.91 5.22 10.93
CA GLY A 117 -1.40 4.08 11.72
C GLY A 117 -0.93 2.74 11.15
N ASP A 118 -1.89 1.91 10.70
CA ASP A 118 -1.65 0.57 10.16
C ASP A 118 -1.41 0.54 8.64
N ARG A 119 -1.44 1.69 7.96
CA ARG A 119 -1.26 1.79 6.51
C ARG A 119 0.13 2.29 6.16
N VAL A 120 0.76 1.68 5.14
CA VAL A 120 2.08 2.04 4.65
C VAL A 120 2.04 2.23 3.14
N MET A 121 2.33 3.45 2.67
CA MET A 121 2.48 3.75 1.26
C MET A 121 3.96 3.73 0.86
N MET A 122 4.26 3.08 -0.26
CA MET A 122 5.59 3.08 -0.87
C MET A 122 5.52 3.47 -2.34
N LEU A 123 6.26 4.52 -2.70
CA LEU A 123 6.52 4.92 -4.07
C LEU A 123 7.85 4.34 -4.53
N THR A 124 7.83 3.56 -5.61
CA THR A 124 9.05 3.06 -6.26
C THR A 124 9.12 3.55 -7.70
N ALA A 125 10.34 3.60 -8.24
CA ALA A 125 10.58 3.91 -9.63
C ALA A 125 11.54 2.92 -10.28
N ARG A 126 11.34 2.64 -11.56
CA ARG A 126 12.27 1.85 -12.38
C ARG A 126 12.18 2.25 -13.84
N GLU A 127 13.23 1.99 -14.60
CA GLU A 127 13.21 2.18 -16.05
C GLU A 127 12.64 0.95 -16.75
N LEU A 128 11.69 1.18 -17.65
CA LEU A 128 11.01 0.14 -18.42
C LEU A 128 10.98 0.54 -19.90
N PRO A 129 11.10 -0.41 -20.83
CA PRO A 129 10.96 -0.13 -22.25
C PRO A 129 9.55 0.41 -22.54
N ASP A 130 9.49 1.57 -23.19
CA ASP A 130 8.24 2.14 -23.70
C ASP A 130 7.69 1.23 -24.82
N PRO A 131 6.42 0.77 -24.75
CA PRO A 131 5.88 -0.17 -25.72
C PRO A 131 5.84 0.36 -27.17
N ALA A 132 5.75 1.68 -27.35
CA ALA A 132 5.66 2.29 -28.67
C ALA A 132 7.03 2.55 -29.29
N THR A 133 8.05 2.85 -28.47
CA THR A 133 9.36 3.31 -28.96
C THR A 133 10.53 2.39 -28.61
N GLY A 134 10.34 1.44 -27.69
CA GLY A 134 11.38 0.57 -27.14
C GLY A 134 12.41 1.29 -26.27
N ARG A 135 12.33 2.62 -26.13
CA ARG A 135 13.25 3.42 -25.32
C ARG A 135 12.93 3.25 -23.84
N LEU A 136 13.96 3.23 -23.00
CA LEU A 136 13.76 3.21 -21.56
C LEU A 136 13.11 4.51 -21.09
N LYS A 137 12.05 4.37 -20.31
CA LYS A 137 11.32 5.46 -19.67
C LYS A 137 11.13 5.16 -18.20
N GLN A 138 11.19 6.20 -17.37
CA GLN A 138 10.92 6.06 -15.95
C GLN A 138 9.43 5.75 -15.70
N ALA A 139 9.18 4.64 -15.02
CA ALA A 139 7.89 4.22 -14.53
C ALA A 139 7.84 4.35 -13.02
N TYR A 140 6.66 4.65 -12.49
CA TYR A 140 6.39 4.77 -11.05
C TYR A 140 5.33 3.77 -10.63
N ILE A 141 5.50 3.19 -9.45
CA ILE A 141 4.55 2.26 -8.85
C ILE A 141 4.25 2.74 -7.43
N PHE A 142 2.98 3.02 -7.19
CA PHE A 142 2.44 3.29 -5.87
C PHE A 142 1.93 1.98 -5.28
N ASN A 143 2.45 1.62 -4.13
CA ASN A 143 2.03 0.45 -3.37
C ASN A 143 1.48 0.95 -2.03
N MET A 144 0.37 0.40 -1.57
CA MET A 144 -0.16 0.65 -0.24
C MET A 144 -0.40 -0.69 0.43
N PHE A 145 0.08 -0.85 1.65
CA PHE A 145 -0.18 -2.02 2.48
C PHE A 145 -0.95 -1.64 3.72
N ARG A 146 -1.79 -2.55 4.20
CA ARG A 146 -2.23 -2.56 5.60
C ARG A 146 -1.44 -3.62 6.36
N VAL A 147 -1.01 -3.27 7.57
CA VAL A 147 -0.16 -4.09 8.43
C VAL A 147 -0.89 -4.42 9.72
N LYS A 148 -0.90 -5.68 10.14
CA LYS A 148 -1.48 -6.11 11.41
C LYS A 148 -0.68 -7.26 11.97
N ASN A 149 -0.41 -7.24 13.28
CA ASN A 149 0.33 -8.31 13.97
C ASN A 149 1.66 -8.65 13.26
N ALA A 150 2.41 -7.61 12.86
CA ALA A 150 3.65 -7.72 12.11
C ALA A 150 3.56 -8.47 10.76
N LYS A 151 2.37 -8.53 10.15
CA LYS A 151 2.12 -9.13 8.83
C LYS A 151 1.43 -8.14 7.91
N LEU A 152 1.71 -8.24 6.62
CA LEU A 152 0.94 -7.59 5.55
C LEU A 152 -0.38 -8.34 5.42
N VAL A 153 -1.49 -7.64 5.62
CA VAL A 153 -2.84 -8.21 5.58
C VAL A 153 -3.61 -7.79 4.35
N GLU A 154 -3.20 -6.72 3.69
CA GLU A 154 -3.89 -6.17 2.53
C GLU A 154 -2.94 -5.33 1.69
N HIS A 155 -3.11 -5.36 0.37
CA HIS A 155 -2.27 -4.63 -0.56
C HIS A 155 -3.06 -4.07 -1.75
N TRP A 156 -2.76 -2.82 -2.09
CA TRP A 156 -3.20 -2.14 -3.31
C TRP A 156 -1.98 -1.65 -4.06
N ASP A 157 -1.99 -1.78 -5.38
CA ASP A 157 -0.96 -1.21 -6.23
C ASP A 157 -1.53 -0.56 -7.49
N VAL A 158 -0.86 0.52 -7.93
CA VAL A 158 -1.12 1.16 -9.21
C VAL A 158 0.20 1.64 -9.81
N GLY A 159 0.41 1.37 -11.09
CA GLY A 159 1.59 1.79 -11.83
C GLY A 159 1.23 2.52 -13.13
N THR A 160 2.19 3.25 -13.69
CA THR A 160 2.03 3.83 -15.03
C THR A 160 1.80 2.72 -16.07
N PRO A 161 0.83 2.87 -17.00
CA PRO A 161 0.41 1.83 -17.95
C PRO A 161 1.45 1.44 -19.02
N THR A 162 2.70 1.86 -18.89
CA THR A 162 3.79 1.47 -19.79
C THR A 162 4.29 0.04 -19.57
N MET A 163 3.73 -0.68 -18.59
CA MET A 163 3.94 -2.11 -18.41
C MET A 163 2.66 -2.87 -18.68
N PRO A 164 2.70 -3.95 -19.47
CA PRO A 164 1.92 -5.10 -19.08
C PRO A 164 2.44 -5.54 -17.71
N THR A 165 1.62 -5.38 -16.67
CA THR A 165 1.78 -6.17 -15.43
C THR A 165 1.97 -7.63 -15.86
N PRO A 166 2.87 -8.44 -15.29
CA PRO A 166 3.02 -9.84 -15.70
C PRO A 166 1.65 -10.53 -15.78
N GLY A 167 1.21 -10.87 -17.00
CA GLY A 167 -0.13 -11.40 -17.29
C GLY A 167 -1.14 -10.46 -17.97
N ALA A 168 -0.83 -9.17 -18.19
CA ALA A 168 -1.67 -8.31 -19.00
C ALA A 168 -1.49 -8.69 -20.47
N GLY A 169 -2.52 -9.31 -21.05
CA GLY A 169 -2.61 -9.53 -22.48
C GLY A 169 -2.37 -8.21 -23.23
N ALA A 170 -1.69 -8.29 -24.36
CA ALA A 170 -1.51 -7.14 -25.24
C ALA A 170 -2.88 -6.49 -25.51
N PRO A 171 -2.98 -5.15 -25.55
CA PRO A 171 -4.23 -4.51 -25.93
C PRO A 171 -4.64 -4.98 -27.33
N PRO A 172 -5.95 -5.21 -27.58
CA PRO A 172 -6.41 -5.57 -28.91
C PRO A 172 -6.00 -4.48 -29.89
N SER A 173 -5.39 -4.89 -30.99
CA SER A 173 -5.10 -4.04 -32.14
C SER A 173 -6.41 -3.41 -32.62
N GLN A 174 -6.48 -2.07 -32.61
CA GLN A 174 -7.44 -1.34 -33.44
C GLN A 174 -6.96 -1.30 -34.88
#